data_AF-A0A494T9I1-F1
#
_entry.id   AF-A0A494T9I1-F1
#
_cell.length_a   1.000
_cell.length_b   1.000
_cell.length_c   1.000
_cell.angle_alpha   90.00
_cell.angle_beta   90.00
_cell.angle_gamma   90.00
#
_symmetry.space_group_name_H-M   'P 1'
#
loop_
_entity.id
_entity.type
_entity.pdbx_description
1 polymer ?
#
loop_
_entity_poly.entity_id
_entity_poly.type
_entity_poly.pdbx_seq_one_letter_code
_entity_poly.pdbx_strand_id
1 'polypeptide(L)'
;MTSDNTATASEPASGSASASAEVTADPSTATYGDSSATVSESVPPAEAPTSSTVNDAIGVDGQVDYVSPRDVDGDGLIDLTHSRVDGIDTTTHYNEDGTITLIEQDTDSNGTYETAAAQQSDGTIRVAEDLDDDGNVDLATFLDPVSGAPVRQDTIEGNAITETLIDSNGDGEADVVLIDSDGNGRFDTAMLDSDADGRTNATLVDTDGDGRFDLGELDSDGDGNFDTVATSADTDLGTIESLEAAIPADDNYHAQAGTYPAESPSDL
;
A
#
# COMPACT_ATOMS: atom_id res chain seq x y z
N MET A 1 8.08 57.47 67.50
CA MET A 1 9.39 57.06 68.03
C MET A 1 9.59 55.60 67.67
N THR A 2 10.71 55.32 66.99
CA THR A 2 11.43 54.02 66.85
C THR A 2 10.66 52.80 66.32
N SER A 3 11.15 51.92 65.46
CA SER A 3 12.25 51.80 64.49
C SER A 3 12.17 50.34 63.97
N ASP A 4 12.54 50.13 62.70
CA ASP A 4 12.93 48.91 61.96
C ASP A 4 12.91 47.51 62.62
N ASN A 5 12.48 46.50 61.84
CA ASN A 5 13.42 45.52 61.23
C ASN A 5 12.81 44.73 60.05
N THR A 6 13.63 44.51 59.02
CA THR A 6 13.48 43.76 57.74
C THR A 6 13.49 42.22 57.97
N ALA A 7 13.22 41.26 57.06
CA ALA A 7 13.33 41.15 55.60
C ALA A 7 12.58 39.92 55.00
N THR A 8 12.14 40.06 53.72
CA THR A 8 12.11 39.14 52.54
C THR A 8 11.68 37.65 52.57
N ALA A 9 10.70 37.31 51.72
CA ALA A 9 10.76 36.32 50.59
C ALA A 9 9.36 36.25 49.91
N SER A 10 9.13 36.92 48.76
CA SER A 10 9.23 36.42 47.36
C SER A 10 7.97 35.69 46.84
N GLU A 11 7.16 36.43 46.07
CA GLU A 11 6.12 35.94 45.16
C GLU A 11 6.75 35.26 43.92
N PRO A 12 6.11 34.25 43.29
CA PRO A 12 6.45 33.87 41.93
C PRO A 12 5.58 34.64 40.92
N ALA A 13 6.27 35.28 39.98
CA ALA A 13 5.71 36.00 38.85
C ALA A 13 5.40 35.06 37.67
N SER A 14 4.36 35.44 36.95
CA SER A 14 3.95 34.99 35.61
C SER A 14 5.10 35.05 34.59
N GLY A 15 5.23 33.98 33.78
CA GLY A 15 6.09 33.93 32.61
C GLY A 15 5.54 32.94 31.58
N SER A 16 4.76 33.46 30.63
CA SER A 16 4.33 32.75 29.41
C SER A 16 5.54 32.56 28.51
N ALA A 17 5.86 31.32 28.15
CA ALA A 17 6.82 30.99 27.11
C ALA A 17 6.09 30.21 26.02
N SER A 18 5.87 30.88 24.88
CA SER A 18 5.51 30.25 23.61
C SER A 18 6.70 29.42 23.17
N ALA A 19 6.54 28.10 23.08
CA ALA A 19 7.47 27.25 22.36
C ALA A 19 6.80 26.94 21.02
N SER A 20 7.28 27.59 19.95
CA SER A 20 7.00 27.16 18.59
C SER A 20 7.68 25.79 18.41
N ALA A 21 6.89 24.75 18.15
CA ALA A 21 7.43 23.48 17.68
C ALA A 21 7.82 23.68 16.22
N GLU A 22 9.11 23.50 15.94
CA GLU A 22 9.68 23.55 14.59
C GLU A 22 9.52 22.15 14.00
N VAL A 23 8.66 22.00 12.98
CA VAL A 23 8.55 20.78 12.19
C VAL A 23 9.79 20.70 11.30
N THR A 24 10.74 19.86 11.68
CA THR A 24 11.86 19.46 10.81
C THR A 24 11.94 17.95 10.79
N ALA A 25 11.11 17.33 9.95
CA ALA A 25 11.33 15.94 9.55
C ALA A 25 11.31 15.90 8.01
N ASP A 26 12.49 15.86 7.43
CA ASP A 26 12.71 15.55 6.02
C ASP A 26 12.79 14.01 5.91
N PRO A 27 11.80 13.35 5.26
CA PRO A 27 11.74 11.89 5.19
C PRO A 27 12.90 11.26 4.43
N SER A 28 13.75 12.05 3.76
CA SER A 28 14.94 11.54 3.05
C SER A 28 16.16 11.27 3.95
N THR A 29 16.05 11.45 5.28
CA THR A 29 17.21 11.42 6.19
C THR A 29 17.15 10.41 7.34
N ALA A 30 16.17 9.49 7.35
CA ALA A 30 16.08 8.44 8.36
C ALA A 30 17.34 7.54 8.35
N THR A 31 18.16 7.64 9.40
CA THR A 31 19.36 6.80 9.56
C THR A 31 19.08 5.75 10.64
N TYR A 32 19.00 4.49 10.23
CA TYR A 32 18.79 3.36 11.13
C TYR A 32 20.07 3.01 11.88
N GLY A 33 20.00 3.02 13.22
CA GLY A 33 21.11 2.72 14.11
C GLY A 33 21.41 1.22 14.20
N ASP A 34 22.66 0.86 13.86
CA ASP A 34 23.25 -0.47 14.09
C ASP A 34 23.33 -0.76 15.60
N SER A 35 22.52 -1.71 16.06
CA SER A 35 22.61 -2.26 17.42
C SER A 35 23.38 -3.58 17.40
N SER A 36 24.66 -3.47 17.74
CA SER A 36 25.55 -4.60 18.01
C SER A 36 25.09 -5.38 19.25
N ALA A 37 24.83 -6.68 19.10
CA ALA A 37 24.77 -7.64 20.21
C ALA A 37 25.64 -8.88 19.91
N THR A 38 26.44 -9.27 20.89
CA THR A 38 27.47 -10.31 20.84
C THR A 38 26.96 -11.74 21.06
N VAL A 39 27.32 -12.65 20.15
CA VAL A 39 27.69 -14.09 20.25
C VAL A 39 27.01 -14.98 21.32
N SER A 40 26.25 -16.00 20.91
CA SER A 40 26.56 -17.43 21.16
C SER A 40 25.63 -18.45 20.48
N GLU A 41 26.24 -19.55 20.04
CA GLU A 41 25.73 -20.90 19.77
C GLU A 41 24.84 -21.20 18.54
N SER A 42 25.36 -22.09 17.70
CA SER A 42 24.78 -22.63 16.47
C SER A 42 23.53 -23.49 16.72
N VAL A 43 22.37 -22.94 16.40
CA VAL A 43 21.13 -23.69 16.17
C VAL A 43 21.17 -24.20 14.71
N PRO A 44 20.89 -25.47 14.43
CA PRO A 44 20.76 -25.92 13.03
C PRO A 44 19.64 -25.11 12.34
N PRO A 45 19.74 -24.80 11.04
CA PRO A 45 18.71 -24.01 10.37
C PRO A 45 17.36 -24.68 10.58
N ALA A 46 16.38 -23.90 11.05
CA ALA A 46 14.99 -24.29 10.90
C ALA A 46 14.76 -24.54 9.41
N GLU A 47 14.20 -25.71 9.08
CA GLU A 47 13.77 -25.99 7.71
C GLU A 47 12.78 -24.88 7.31
N ALA A 48 13.10 -24.16 6.24
CA ALA A 48 12.18 -23.24 5.59
C ALA A 48 10.90 -24.01 5.20
N PRO A 49 9.73 -23.34 5.18
CA PRO A 49 8.46 -23.99 4.88
C PRO A 49 8.54 -24.72 3.53
N THR A 50 8.17 -26.00 3.53
CA THR A 50 7.97 -26.76 2.30
C THR A 50 6.58 -26.45 1.78
N SER A 51 6.48 -25.64 0.74
CA SER A 51 5.31 -25.63 -0.16
C SER A 51 5.70 -25.02 -1.49
N SER A 52 5.83 -25.87 -2.50
CA SER A 52 5.51 -25.49 -3.88
C SER A 52 4.92 -26.73 -4.54
N THR A 53 3.60 -26.78 -4.60
CA THR A 53 2.85 -27.77 -5.40
C THR A 53 2.57 -27.23 -6.80
N VAL A 54 3.34 -26.22 -7.23
CA VAL A 54 3.12 -25.49 -8.46
C VAL A 54 3.34 -26.46 -9.62
N ASN A 55 2.35 -26.56 -10.50
CA ASN A 55 2.50 -27.28 -11.75
C ASN A 55 3.26 -26.41 -12.73
N ASP A 56 4.57 -26.64 -12.87
CA ASP A 56 5.47 -25.93 -13.79
C ASP A 56 4.92 -25.78 -15.24
N ALA A 57 4.03 -26.68 -15.66
CA ALA A 57 3.44 -26.68 -16.99
C ALA A 57 2.34 -25.62 -17.20
N ILE A 58 1.68 -25.16 -16.12
CA ILE A 58 0.54 -24.22 -16.18
C ILE A 58 0.59 -23.12 -15.11
N GLY A 59 1.60 -23.13 -14.24
CA GLY A 59 1.85 -22.07 -13.26
C GLY A 59 0.89 -22.04 -12.07
N VAL A 60 0.13 -23.11 -11.82
CA VAL A 60 -0.85 -23.17 -10.72
C VAL A 60 -0.66 -24.40 -9.84
N ASP A 61 -0.95 -24.25 -8.55
CA ASP A 61 -0.92 -25.31 -7.54
C ASP A 61 -2.14 -26.23 -7.67
N GLY A 62 -1.97 -27.54 -7.39
CA GLY A 62 -3.09 -28.46 -7.21
C GLY A 62 -3.12 -29.68 -8.13
N GLN A 63 -4.19 -30.49 -8.03
CA GLN A 63 -4.41 -31.65 -8.89
C GLN A 63 -5.01 -31.21 -10.22
N VAL A 64 -4.33 -31.55 -11.31
CA VAL A 64 -4.78 -31.24 -12.68
C VAL A 64 -5.61 -32.40 -13.24
N ASP A 65 -6.87 -32.12 -13.56
CA ASP A 65 -7.82 -33.09 -14.13
C ASP A 65 -7.98 -32.92 -15.66
N TYR A 66 -7.74 -31.71 -16.17
CA TYR A 66 -7.91 -31.35 -17.56
C TYR A 66 -6.87 -30.34 -18.00
N VAL A 67 -6.37 -30.48 -19.23
CA VAL A 67 -5.45 -29.53 -19.87
C VAL A 67 -5.73 -29.49 -21.37
N SER A 68 -5.80 -28.30 -21.94
CA SER A 68 -5.96 -28.03 -23.37
C SER A 68 -5.14 -26.81 -23.79
N PRO A 69 -3.91 -27.00 -24.29
CA PRO A 69 -3.09 -25.91 -24.82
C PRO A 69 -3.63 -25.43 -26.17
N ARG A 70 -3.43 -24.15 -26.47
CA ARG A 70 -3.91 -23.45 -27.67
C ARG A 70 -2.78 -22.58 -28.23
N ASP A 71 -2.48 -22.81 -29.49
CA ASP A 71 -1.73 -21.93 -30.38
C ASP A 71 -2.79 -21.10 -31.14
N VAL A 72 -2.94 -19.83 -30.77
CA VAL A 72 -3.94 -18.89 -31.26
C VAL A 72 -3.43 -18.14 -32.49
N ASP A 73 -2.14 -17.81 -32.53
CA ASP A 73 -1.54 -17.02 -33.61
C ASP A 73 -0.92 -17.87 -34.75
N GLY A 74 -0.69 -19.15 -34.52
CA GLY A 74 -0.20 -20.14 -35.48
C GLY A 74 1.32 -20.19 -35.63
N ASP A 75 2.07 -19.64 -34.68
CA ASP A 75 3.53 -19.65 -34.68
C ASP A 75 4.15 -20.99 -34.21
N GLY A 76 3.32 -21.88 -33.64
CA GLY A 76 3.71 -23.19 -33.13
C GLY A 76 4.11 -23.21 -31.66
N LEU A 77 4.03 -22.07 -30.97
CA LEU A 77 4.12 -21.92 -29.52
C LEU A 77 2.71 -21.93 -28.91
N ILE A 78 2.65 -22.13 -27.59
CA ILE A 78 1.38 -22.15 -26.88
C ILE A 78 1.14 -20.75 -26.33
N ASP A 79 0.08 -20.11 -26.78
CA ASP A 79 -0.33 -18.77 -26.31
C ASP A 79 -1.12 -18.85 -25.01
N LEU A 80 -1.97 -19.87 -24.88
CA LEU A 80 -2.75 -20.08 -23.68
C LEU A 80 -3.05 -21.55 -23.43
N THR A 81 -3.32 -21.89 -22.18
CA THR A 81 -3.77 -23.23 -21.78
C THR A 81 -5.01 -23.12 -20.93
N HIS A 82 -6.08 -23.78 -21.36
CA HIS A 82 -7.24 -24.02 -20.50
C HIS A 82 -7.00 -25.28 -19.69
N SER A 83 -7.26 -25.25 -18.40
CA SER A 83 -7.07 -26.37 -17.50
C SER A 83 -8.15 -26.44 -16.43
N ARG A 84 -8.24 -27.57 -15.74
CA ARG A 84 -9.03 -27.70 -14.51
C ARG A 84 -8.12 -28.19 -13.40
N VAL A 85 -8.01 -27.40 -12.35
CA VAL A 85 -7.09 -27.63 -11.24
C VAL A 85 -7.87 -27.57 -9.94
N ASP A 86 -7.87 -28.67 -9.18
CA ASP A 86 -8.68 -28.84 -7.96
C ASP A 86 -10.19 -28.51 -8.15
N GLY A 87 -10.70 -28.72 -9.36
CA GLY A 87 -12.09 -28.44 -9.73
C GLY A 87 -12.37 -27.02 -10.20
N ILE A 88 -11.38 -26.12 -10.16
CA ILE A 88 -11.45 -24.74 -10.65
C ILE A 88 -11.06 -24.72 -12.12
N ASP A 89 -11.84 -24.05 -12.96
CA ASP A 89 -11.49 -23.84 -14.37
C ASP A 89 -10.46 -22.70 -14.45
N THR A 90 -9.33 -22.93 -15.11
CA THR A 90 -8.19 -22.00 -15.10
C THR A 90 -7.65 -21.80 -16.50
N THR A 91 -7.41 -20.54 -16.87
CA THR A 91 -6.76 -20.15 -18.13
C THR A 91 -5.42 -19.49 -17.84
N THR A 92 -4.33 -20.10 -18.32
CA THR A 92 -2.97 -19.54 -18.23
C THR A 92 -2.54 -19.00 -19.58
N HIS A 93 -2.10 -17.75 -19.64
CA HIS A 93 -1.59 -17.07 -20.82
C HIS A 93 -0.06 -17.00 -20.78
N TYR A 94 0.56 -17.07 -21.96
CA TYR A 94 2.01 -17.06 -22.12
C TYR A 94 2.46 -15.99 -23.11
N ASN A 95 3.68 -15.50 -22.90
CA ASN A 95 4.45 -14.78 -23.90
C ASN A 95 5.09 -15.75 -24.91
N GLU A 96 5.64 -15.20 -25.99
CA GLU A 96 6.41 -15.91 -27.02
C GLU A 96 7.67 -16.61 -26.46
N ASP A 97 8.18 -16.18 -25.31
CA ASP A 97 9.29 -16.84 -24.62
C ASP A 97 8.85 -17.94 -23.63
N GLY A 98 7.54 -18.19 -23.52
CA GLY A 98 6.92 -19.16 -22.62
C GLY A 98 6.75 -18.68 -21.18
N THR A 99 7.07 -17.42 -20.86
CA THR A 99 6.77 -16.84 -19.55
C THR A 99 5.27 -16.60 -19.39
N ILE A 100 4.75 -16.79 -18.17
CA ILE A 100 3.33 -16.60 -17.87
C ILE A 100 3.05 -15.10 -17.78
N THR A 101 1.98 -14.66 -18.44
CA THR A 101 1.52 -13.27 -18.43
C THR A 101 0.30 -13.04 -17.54
N LEU A 102 -0.61 -14.01 -17.53
CA LEU A 102 -1.88 -13.91 -16.83
C LEU A 102 -2.43 -15.29 -16.52
N ILE A 103 -2.91 -15.48 -15.31
CA ILE A 103 -3.70 -16.63 -14.89
C ILE A 103 -5.10 -16.12 -14.55
N GLU A 104 -6.14 -16.73 -15.08
CA GLU A 104 -7.55 -16.42 -14.76
C GLU A 104 -8.23 -17.68 -14.20
N GLN A 105 -9.06 -17.54 -13.17
CA GLN A 105 -9.75 -18.67 -12.53
C GLN A 105 -11.25 -18.43 -12.40
N ASP A 106 -12.01 -19.43 -12.85
CA ASP A 106 -13.46 -19.57 -12.69
C ASP A 106 -13.67 -20.63 -11.59
N THR A 107 -13.94 -20.12 -10.39
CA THR A 107 -14.03 -20.84 -9.12
C THR A 107 -15.42 -21.44 -8.88
N ASP A 108 -16.46 -20.91 -9.53
CA ASP A 108 -17.84 -21.37 -9.35
C ASP A 108 -18.44 -22.08 -10.59
N SER A 109 -17.68 -22.11 -11.68
CA SER A 109 -18.01 -22.69 -13.00
C SER A 109 -19.18 -22.01 -13.72
N ASN A 110 -19.37 -20.71 -13.54
CA ASN A 110 -20.43 -19.94 -14.19
C ASN A 110 -20.02 -19.37 -15.56
N GLY A 111 -18.73 -19.41 -15.91
CA GLY A 111 -18.16 -18.94 -17.18
C GLY A 111 -17.64 -17.51 -17.19
N THR A 112 -17.67 -16.81 -16.05
CA THR A 112 -16.88 -15.62 -15.74
C THR A 112 -15.74 -16.01 -14.81
N TYR A 113 -14.76 -15.12 -14.63
CA TYR A 113 -13.57 -15.41 -13.81
C TYR A 113 -13.63 -14.54 -12.56
N GLU A 114 -13.61 -15.15 -11.39
CA GLU A 114 -13.59 -14.40 -10.13
C GLU A 114 -12.19 -13.93 -9.77
N THR A 115 -11.13 -14.61 -10.24
CA THR A 115 -9.76 -14.20 -9.91
C THR A 115 -8.85 -14.16 -11.11
N ALA A 116 -7.89 -13.23 -11.07
CA ALA A 116 -6.84 -13.13 -12.07
C ALA A 116 -5.50 -12.75 -11.42
N ALA A 117 -4.40 -13.41 -11.81
CA ALA A 117 -3.07 -13.13 -11.29
C ALA A 117 -2.08 -12.81 -12.42
N ALA A 118 -1.32 -11.72 -12.27
CA ALA A 118 -0.30 -11.30 -13.22
C ALA A 118 0.89 -10.62 -12.52
N GLN A 119 2.10 -10.91 -12.99
CA GLN A 119 3.30 -10.19 -12.53
C GLN A 119 3.32 -8.78 -13.13
N GLN A 120 3.58 -7.78 -12.27
CA GLN A 120 3.73 -6.39 -12.66
C GLN A 120 5.17 -6.06 -13.04
N SER A 121 5.38 -4.88 -13.64
CA SER A 121 6.69 -4.41 -14.10
C SER A 121 7.71 -4.20 -12.97
N ASP A 122 7.22 -3.90 -11.77
CA ASP A 122 8.02 -3.77 -10.54
C ASP A 122 8.38 -5.12 -9.89
N GLY A 123 7.84 -6.21 -10.44
CA GLY A 123 8.07 -7.58 -9.98
C GLY A 123 7.02 -8.12 -9.01
N THR A 124 6.14 -7.28 -8.47
CA THR A 124 5.02 -7.71 -7.61
C THR A 124 4.06 -8.62 -8.38
N ILE A 125 3.32 -9.45 -7.66
CA ILE A 125 2.22 -10.24 -8.24
C ILE A 125 0.90 -9.56 -7.89
N ARG A 126 0.19 -9.05 -8.89
CA ARG A 126 -1.17 -8.54 -8.73
C ARG A 126 -2.16 -9.68 -8.83
N VAL A 127 -2.94 -9.88 -7.78
CA VAL A 127 -4.12 -10.75 -7.73
C VAL A 127 -5.36 -9.86 -7.71
N ALA A 128 -6.17 -9.93 -8.76
CA ALA A 128 -7.44 -9.24 -8.88
C ALA A 128 -8.60 -10.18 -8.61
N GLU A 129 -9.62 -9.68 -7.94
CA GLU A 129 -10.84 -10.39 -7.60
C GLU A 129 -12.06 -9.59 -8.06
N ASP A 130 -12.97 -10.25 -8.75
CA ASP A 130 -14.34 -9.82 -9.07
C ASP A 130 -15.26 -10.51 -8.07
N LEU A 131 -15.63 -9.79 -7.01
CA LEU A 131 -16.34 -10.33 -5.84
C LEU A 131 -17.85 -10.38 -6.07
N ASP A 132 -18.39 -9.51 -6.93
CA ASP A 132 -19.81 -9.45 -7.24
C ASP A 132 -20.21 -10.04 -8.60
N ASP A 133 -19.23 -10.56 -9.36
CA ASP A 133 -19.36 -11.25 -10.64
C ASP A 133 -20.00 -10.38 -11.73
N ASP A 134 -19.64 -9.09 -11.74
CA ASP A 134 -20.12 -8.12 -12.72
C ASP A 134 -19.16 -7.94 -13.93
N GLY A 135 -18.01 -8.59 -13.88
CA GLY A 135 -16.94 -8.55 -14.88
C GLY A 135 -15.91 -7.44 -14.65
N ASN A 136 -16.02 -6.66 -13.59
CA ASN A 136 -15.03 -5.67 -13.16
C ASN A 136 -14.32 -6.15 -11.89
N VAL A 137 -13.11 -5.65 -11.69
CA VAL A 137 -12.34 -5.98 -10.49
C VAL A 137 -12.84 -5.13 -9.33
N ASP A 138 -13.14 -5.76 -8.20
CA ASP A 138 -13.50 -5.10 -6.95
C ASP A 138 -12.30 -4.95 -6.00
N LEU A 139 -11.36 -5.88 -6.08
CA LEU A 139 -10.22 -5.95 -5.17
C LEU A 139 -8.96 -6.31 -5.93
N ALA A 140 -7.87 -5.57 -5.71
CA ALA A 140 -6.56 -5.92 -6.23
C ALA A 140 -5.53 -5.99 -5.09
N THR A 141 -4.94 -7.16 -4.89
CA THR A 141 -3.89 -7.39 -3.90
C THR A 141 -2.56 -7.57 -4.59
N PHE A 142 -1.53 -6.84 -4.16
CA PHE A 142 -0.18 -6.89 -4.68
C PHE A 142 0.70 -7.61 -3.68
N LEU A 143 1.35 -8.67 -4.14
CA LEU A 143 2.14 -9.57 -3.30
C LEU A 143 3.63 -9.37 -3.60
N ASP A 144 4.46 -9.40 -2.56
CA ASP A 144 5.90 -9.55 -2.70
C ASP A 144 6.21 -10.93 -3.32
N PRO A 145 6.96 -11.00 -4.43
CA PRO A 145 7.15 -12.25 -5.18
C PRO A 145 8.01 -13.28 -4.45
N VAL A 146 8.70 -12.90 -3.37
CA VAL A 146 9.61 -13.78 -2.62
C VAL A 146 8.91 -14.38 -1.40
N SER A 147 8.25 -13.54 -0.62
CA SER A 147 7.58 -13.91 0.63
C SER A 147 6.13 -14.32 0.41
N GLY A 148 5.48 -13.81 -0.66
CA GLY A 148 4.04 -13.95 -0.89
C GLY A 148 3.17 -13.10 0.03
N ALA A 149 3.77 -12.23 0.85
CA ALA A 149 3.04 -11.32 1.73
C ALA A 149 2.38 -10.20 0.90
N PRO A 150 1.16 -9.76 1.27
CA PRO A 150 0.56 -8.57 0.69
C PRO A 150 1.39 -7.34 1.06
N VAL A 151 1.73 -6.52 0.06
CA VAL A 151 2.41 -5.23 0.25
C VAL A 151 1.50 -4.06 -0.11
N ARG A 152 0.45 -4.32 -0.88
CA ARG A 152 -0.60 -3.35 -1.19
C ARG A 152 -1.93 -4.06 -1.43
N GLN A 153 -3.03 -3.40 -1.06
CA GLN A 153 -4.38 -3.82 -1.42
C GLN A 153 -5.19 -2.60 -1.85
N ASP A 154 -5.87 -2.71 -2.99
CA ASP A 154 -6.69 -1.65 -3.57
C ASP A 154 -8.15 -2.11 -3.63
N THR A 155 -9.04 -1.35 -3.02
CA THR A 155 -10.49 -1.48 -3.18
C THR A 155 -10.92 -0.64 -4.38
N ILE A 156 -11.65 -1.26 -5.30
CA ILE A 156 -12.07 -0.66 -6.56
C ILE A 156 -13.59 -0.63 -6.61
N GLU A 157 -14.16 0.54 -6.92
CA GLU A 157 -15.60 0.67 -7.21
C GLU A 157 -15.78 1.19 -8.64
N GLY A 158 -16.30 0.32 -9.51
CA GLY A 158 -16.46 0.60 -10.93
C GLY A 158 -15.11 0.76 -11.64
N ASN A 159 -14.64 2.00 -11.80
CA ASN A 159 -13.40 2.33 -12.51
C ASN A 159 -12.43 3.17 -11.67
N ALA A 160 -12.75 3.38 -10.39
CA ALA A 160 -11.95 4.19 -9.48
C ALA A 160 -11.49 3.34 -8.29
N ILE A 161 -10.28 3.59 -7.83
CA ILE A 161 -9.78 3.03 -6.57
C ILE A 161 -10.29 3.94 -5.46
N THR A 162 -11.07 3.39 -4.53
CA THR A 162 -11.68 4.13 -3.43
C THR A 162 -10.85 4.04 -2.15
N GLU A 163 -10.03 3.00 -2.02
CA GLU A 163 -9.14 2.79 -0.89
C GLU A 163 -7.86 2.06 -1.32
N THR A 164 -6.71 2.47 -0.80
CA THR A 164 -5.44 1.76 -0.94
C THR A 164 -4.82 1.55 0.45
N LEU A 165 -4.50 0.30 0.78
CA LEU A 165 -3.74 -0.12 1.95
C LEU A 165 -2.31 -0.45 1.51
N ILE A 166 -1.30 0.07 2.21
CA ILE A 166 0.12 -0.22 1.94
C ILE A 166 0.74 -0.79 3.21
N ASP A 167 1.30 -1.98 3.10
CA ASP A 167 2.13 -2.63 4.13
C ASP A 167 3.58 -2.61 3.63
N SER A 168 4.34 -1.60 4.09
CA SER A 168 5.71 -1.37 3.65
C SER A 168 6.72 -2.23 4.40
N ASN A 169 6.31 -2.78 5.55
CA ASN A 169 7.18 -3.52 6.45
C ASN A 169 6.96 -5.06 6.37
N GLY A 170 5.83 -5.49 5.81
CA GLY A 170 5.46 -6.87 5.55
C GLY A 170 4.97 -7.65 6.77
N ASP A 171 4.45 -6.98 7.80
CA ASP A 171 3.93 -7.60 9.02
C ASP A 171 2.44 -7.96 8.97
N GLY A 172 1.75 -7.55 7.90
CA GLY A 172 0.34 -7.81 7.66
C GLY A 172 -0.61 -6.73 8.18
N GLU A 173 -0.09 -5.65 8.77
CA GLU A 173 -0.86 -4.44 9.11
C GLU A 173 -0.47 -3.32 8.13
N ALA A 174 -1.42 -2.44 7.78
CA ALA A 174 -1.14 -1.36 6.85
C ALA A 174 -0.44 -0.18 7.54
N ASP A 175 0.72 0.22 7.04
CA ASP A 175 1.43 1.42 7.47
C ASP A 175 0.77 2.70 6.92
N VAL A 176 0.13 2.61 5.74
CA VAL A 176 -0.56 3.71 5.08
C VAL A 176 -1.92 3.26 4.55
N VAL A 177 -2.96 4.05 4.82
CA VAL A 177 -4.29 3.92 4.22
C VAL A 177 -4.61 5.20 3.47
N LEU A 178 -4.96 5.12 2.19
CA LEU A 178 -5.41 6.24 1.37
C LEU A 178 -6.88 6.03 0.99
N ILE A 179 -7.70 7.07 1.06
CA ILE A 179 -9.14 7.00 0.81
C ILE A 179 -9.58 8.13 -0.12
N ASP A 180 -10.33 7.79 -1.16
CA ASP A 180 -11.04 8.71 -2.06
C ASP A 180 -12.50 8.72 -1.63
N SER A 181 -12.85 9.67 -0.74
CA SER A 181 -14.15 9.67 -0.07
C SER A 181 -15.27 10.23 -0.94
N ASP A 182 -14.93 11.01 -1.97
CA ASP A 182 -15.88 11.63 -2.89
C ASP A 182 -16.00 10.93 -4.26
N GLY A 183 -15.11 9.95 -4.52
CA GLY A 183 -15.11 9.10 -5.71
C GLY A 183 -14.66 9.85 -6.97
N ASN A 184 -13.86 10.91 -6.82
CA ASN A 184 -13.42 11.72 -7.96
C ASN A 184 -12.17 11.15 -8.67
N GLY A 185 -11.61 10.05 -8.16
CA GLY A 185 -10.40 9.40 -8.65
C GLY A 185 -9.10 9.97 -8.09
N ARG A 186 -9.17 10.72 -6.98
CA ARG A 186 -8.01 11.16 -6.19
C ARG A 186 -8.30 10.97 -4.72
N PHE A 187 -7.30 10.44 -4.00
CA PHE A 187 -7.41 10.33 -2.56
C PHE A 187 -7.49 11.71 -1.92
N ASP A 188 -8.34 11.84 -0.90
CA ASP A 188 -8.53 13.06 -0.11
C ASP A 188 -8.14 12.86 1.35
N THR A 189 -7.96 11.60 1.78
CA THR A 189 -7.67 11.23 3.15
C THR A 189 -6.51 10.25 3.21
N ALA A 190 -5.62 10.44 4.18
CA ALA A 190 -4.54 9.52 4.47
C ALA A 190 -4.48 9.19 5.97
N MET A 191 -4.32 7.92 6.32
CA MET A 191 -4.04 7.46 7.68
C MET A 191 -2.65 6.82 7.70
N LEU A 192 -1.83 7.18 8.69
CA LEU A 192 -0.45 6.75 8.81
C LEU A 192 -0.21 6.07 10.16
N ASP A 193 0.31 4.85 10.11
CA ASP A 193 0.99 4.17 11.22
C ASP A 193 2.49 4.25 10.95
N SER A 194 3.12 5.28 11.53
CA SER A 194 4.51 5.62 11.20
C SER A 194 5.54 4.89 12.06
N ASP A 195 5.09 4.26 13.15
CA ASP A 195 5.94 3.47 14.05
C ASP A 195 5.67 1.95 13.98
N ALA A 196 4.76 1.53 13.09
CA ALA A 196 4.45 0.14 12.77
C ALA A 196 4.04 -0.65 14.02
N ASP A 197 3.17 -0.06 14.82
CA ASP A 197 2.65 -0.68 16.05
C ASP A 197 1.22 -1.24 15.91
N GLY A 198 0.64 -1.10 14.71
CA GLY A 198 -0.72 -1.47 14.35
C GLY A 198 -1.74 -0.39 14.70
N ARG A 199 -1.32 0.84 14.98
CA ARG A 199 -2.20 1.97 15.31
C ARG A 199 -1.81 3.19 14.50
N THR A 200 -2.82 3.77 13.85
CA THR A 200 -2.69 5.07 13.19
C THR A 200 -2.27 6.16 14.19
N ASN A 201 -1.11 6.79 13.98
CA ASN A 201 -0.69 7.96 14.75
C ASN A 201 -1.02 9.28 14.03
N ALA A 202 -1.39 9.26 12.75
CA ALA A 202 -1.81 10.46 12.02
C ALA A 202 -2.97 10.20 11.04
N THR A 203 -3.95 11.09 10.99
CA THR A 203 -4.96 11.17 9.93
C THR A 203 -4.89 12.55 9.28
N LEU A 204 -4.74 12.61 7.96
CA LEU A 204 -4.59 13.82 7.17
C LEU A 204 -5.74 13.91 6.16
N VAL A 205 -6.31 15.10 5.95
CA VAL A 205 -7.46 15.31 5.06
C VAL A 205 -7.26 16.57 4.20
N ASP A 206 -7.37 16.43 2.89
CA ASP A 206 -7.50 17.50 1.90
C ASP A 206 -9.00 17.82 1.76
N THR A 207 -9.40 19.01 2.24
CA THR A 207 -10.83 19.36 2.31
C THR A 207 -11.30 20.20 1.13
N ASP A 208 -10.38 20.70 0.30
CA ASP A 208 -10.69 21.56 -0.83
C ASP A 208 -10.25 21.00 -2.20
N GLY A 209 -9.56 19.85 -2.20
CA GLY A 209 -9.18 19.06 -3.37
C GLY A 209 -8.00 19.63 -4.14
N ASP A 210 -7.18 20.48 -3.50
CA ASP A 210 -6.00 21.08 -4.13
C ASP A 210 -4.75 20.18 -4.12
N GLY A 211 -4.83 19.01 -3.48
CA GLY A 211 -3.77 18.02 -3.34
C GLY A 211 -2.87 18.23 -2.12
N ARG A 212 -3.10 19.27 -1.32
CA ARG A 212 -2.42 19.51 -0.04
C ARG A 212 -3.37 19.22 1.11
N PHE A 213 -2.85 18.64 2.18
CA PHE A 213 -3.67 18.37 3.36
C PHE A 213 -4.00 19.66 4.12
N ASP A 214 -5.27 19.84 4.47
CA ASP A 214 -5.80 20.99 5.22
C ASP A 214 -5.88 20.74 6.72
N LEU A 215 -6.18 19.50 7.09
CA LEU A 215 -6.48 19.07 8.46
C LEU A 215 -5.64 17.84 8.81
N GLY A 216 -5.09 17.82 10.01
CA GLY A 216 -4.39 16.67 10.58
C GLY A 216 -4.86 16.37 12.00
N GLU A 217 -5.16 15.12 12.31
CA GLU A 217 -5.32 14.60 13.67
C GLU A 217 -4.12 13.72 14.01
N LEU A 218 -3.46 13.96 15.15
CA LEU A 218 -2.19 13.36 15.52
C LEU A 218 -2.25 12.78 16.94
N ASP A 219 -1.68 11.58 17.11
CA ASP A 219 -1.41 10.96 18.41
C ASP A 219 0.06 11.26 18.75
N SER A 220 0.27 12.37 19.47
CA SER A 220 1.62 12.87 19.72
C SER A 220 2.31 12.17 20.89
N ASP A 221 1.56 11.46 21.74
CA ASP A 221 2.08 10.75 22.91
C ASP A 221 2.09 9.22 22.78
N GLY A 222 1.53 8.69 21.69
CA GLY A 222 1.56 7.28 21.32
C GLY A 222 0.68 6.41 22.21
N ASP A 223 -0.39 6.97 22.77
CA ASP A 223 -1.32 6.25 23.65
C ASP A 223 -2.49 5.58 22.90
N GLY A 224 -2.53 5.77 21.57
CA GLY A 224 -3.54 5.26 20.65
C GLY A 224 -4.76 6.16 20.52
N ASN A 225 -4.73 7.39 21.06
CA ASN A 225 -5.78 8.39 20.90
C ASN A 225 -5.22 9.68 20.32
N PHE A 226 -5.91 10.27 19.33
CA PHE A 226 -5.55 11.59 18.83
C PHE A 226 -5.68 12.66 19.93
N ASP A 227 -4.58 13.38 20.18
CA ASP A 227 -4.48 14.43 21.20
C ASP A 227 -4.28 15.83 20.60
N THR A 228 -3.95 15.88 19.30
CA THR A 228 -3.54 17.08 18.60
C THR A 228 -4.30 17.22 17.29
N VAL A 229 -4.80 18.43 17.04
CA VAL A 229 -5.40 18.82 15.76
C VAL A 229 -4.54 19.93 15.17
N ALA A 230 -4.10 19.75 13.93
CA ALA A 230 -3.30 20.69 13.17
C ALA A 230 -4.03 21.12 11.89
N THR A 231 -3.77 22.36 11.44
CA THR A 231 -4.29 22.87 10.17
C THR A 231 -3.16 23.32 9.26
N SER A 232 -3.41 23.38 7.95
CA SER A 232 -2.47 23.90 6.95
C SER A 232 -2.03 25.36 7.21
N ALA A 233 -2.80 26.10 8.01
CA ALA A 233 -2.44 27.45 8.46
C ALA A 233 -1.39 27.45 9.58
N ASP A 234 -1.31 26.37 10.37
CA ASP A 234 -0.42 26.22 11.53
C ASP A 234 0.90 25.54 11.15
N THR A 235 0.84 24.54 10.27
CA THR A 235 2.00 23.76 9.80
C THR A 235 1.78 23.25 8.39
N ASP A 236 2.87 22.96 7.67
CA ASP A 236 2.78 22.15 6.46
C ASP A 236 2.44 20.71 6.86
N LEU A 237 1.35 20.18 6.30
CA LEU A 237 0.89 18.81 6.50
C LEU A 237 1.28 17.89 5.33
N GLY A 238 1.95 18.43 4.30
CA GLY A 238 2.36 17.67 3.12
C GLY A 238 1.30 17.62 2.03
N THR A 239 1.47 16.68 1.10
CA THR A 239 0.61 16.51 -0.08
C THR A 239 0.25 15.06 -0.27
N ILE A 240 -0.93 14.81 -0.85
CA ILE A 240 -1.38 13.45 -1.18
C ILE A 240 -0.41 12.76 -2.17
N GLU A 241 0.12 13.53 -3.13
CA GLU A 241 1.06 13.05 -4.15
C GLU A 241 2.31 12.41 -3.54
N SER A 242 2.75 12.87 -2.37
CA SER A 242 3.93 12.29 -1.69
C SER A 242 3.68 10.87 -1.19
N LEU A 243 2.42 10.54 -0.86
CA LEU A 243 1.99 9.21 -0.45
C LEU A 243 1.66 8.35 -1.66
N GLU A 244 1.00 8.93 -2.67
CA GLU A 244 0.73 8.26 -3.95
C GLU A 244 2.02 7.86 -4.69
N ALA A 245 3.13 8.55 -4.46
CA ALA A 245 4.42 8.16 -5.04
C ALA A 245 4.92 6.77 -4.58
N ALA A 246 4.37 6.22 -3.49
CA ALA A 246 4.62 4.83 -3.08
C ALA A 246 3.88 3.80 -3.96
N ILE A 247 2.95 4.26 -4.79
CA ILE A 247 2.16 3.44 -5.68
C ILE A 247 2.80 3.45 -7.10
N PRO A 248 3.18 2.29 -7.65
CA PRO A 248 3.68 2.14 -9.01
C PRO A 248 2.86 2.87 -10.08
N ALA A 249 3.55 3.62 -10.94
CA ALA A 249 2.91 4.42 -11.99
C ALA A 249 2.22 3.58 -13.09
N ASP A 250 2.63 2.32 -13.27
CA ASP A 250 2.11 1.43 -14.31
C ASP A 250 0.73 0.86 -13.97
N ASP A 251 0.29 0.96 -12.73
CA ASP A 251 -1.00 0.48 -12.25
C ASP A 251 -2.17 1.42 -12.65
N ASN A 252 -1.98 2.26 -13.68
CA ASN A 252 -2.95 3.18 -14.28
C ASN A 252 -3.56 4.24 -13.33
N TYR A 253 -3.03 4.43 -12.11
CA TYR A 253 -3.48 5.45 -11.15
C TYR A 253 -3.53 6.86 -11.73
N HIS A 254 -2.49 7.27 -12.45
CA HIS A 254 -2.35 8.63 -12.97
C HIS A 254 -3.36 8.99 -14.08
N ALA A 255 -4.11 8.02 -14.61
CA ALA A 255 -5.10 8.24 -15.66
C ALA A 255 -6.54 8.44 -15.12
N GLN A 256 -6.80 8.18 -13.84
CA GLN A 256 -8.15 8.23 -13.27
C GLN A 256 -8.74 9.65 -13.28
N ALA A 257 -7.91 10.67 -13.08
CA ALA A 257 -8.39 12.05 -12.99
C ALA A 257 -8.34 12.86 -14.30
N GLY A 258 -7.65 12.42 -15.36
CA GLY A 258 -7.47 13.25 -16.56
C GLY A 258 -6.90 14.66 -16.33
N THR A 259 -6.25 14.90 -15.18
CA THR A 259 -5.89 16.24 -14.68
C THR A 259 -4.45 16.39 -14.20
N TYR A 260 -3.52 15.54 -14.59
CA TYR A 260 -2.13 16.00 -14.57
C TYR A 260 -2.00 17.11 -15.61
N PRO A 261 -1.54 18.33 -15.26
CA PRO A 261 -1.09 19.25 -16.29
C PRO A 261 -0.03 18.48 -17.07
N ALA A 262 -0.27 18.33 -18.38
CA ALA A 262 0.72 17.74 -19.26
C ALA A 262 2.08 18.34 -18.92
N GLU A 263 3.03 17.50 -18.49
CA GLU A 263 4.45 17.80 -18.61
C GLU A 263 4.62 18.50 -19.96
N SER A 264 4.84 19.81 -19.91
CA SER A 264 4.83 20.63 -21.12
C SER A 264 5.93 20.07 -22.01
N PRO A 265 5.65 19.70 -23.28
CA PRO A 265 6.65 19.12 -24.17
C PRO A 265 7.62 20.22 -24.60
N SER A 266 8.53 20.54 -23.69
CA SER A 266 9.65 21.44 -23.88
C SER A 266 10.78 20.99 -22.95
N ASP A 267 11.22 19.76 -23.12
CA ASP A 267 12.64 19.40 -23.12
C ASP A 267 12.80 18.04 -23.84
N LEU A 268 12.90 18.15 -25.16
CA LEU A 268 13.50 17.13 -26.04
C LEU A 268 15.02 17.23 -25.99
#